data_AF-A0A957UBC6-F1
#
_entry.id   AF-A0A957UBC6-F1
#
_cell.length_a   1.000
_cell.length_b   1.000
_cell.length_c   1.000
_cell.angle_alpha   90.00
_cell.angle_beta   90.00
_cell.angle_gamma   90.00
#
_symmetry.space_group_name_H-M   'P 1'
#
loop_
_entity.id
_entity.type
_entity.pdbx_description
1 polymer ?
#
loop_
_entity_poly.entity_id
_entity_poly.type
_entity_poly.pdbx_seq_one_letter_code
_entity_poly.pdbx_strand_id
1 'polypeptide(L)'
;VIIKRYYNVGMATALPMDQNGIGGLIVPVIKNAGELNLMGIARSVNELAERARKGDLKQEDLADGTFTLSNYGTSGSRFQTPIIVQPQVGILGVGAVEKRAVVVSNGHPLEPNMGDYLTFKPMTTLGFSYDHRVLDGATADAFCAAVKQKLESYAG
;
A
#
# COMPACT_ATOMS: atom_id res chain seq x y z
N VAL A 1 -10.90 6.85 20.75
CA VAL A 1 -10.62 6.00 19.55
C VAL A 1 -11.96 5.57 18.95
N ILE A 2 -12.15 5.76 17.64
CA ILE A 2 -13.36 5.29 16.92
C ILE A 2 -12.98 4.04 16.14
N ILE A 3 -13.74 2.95 16.32
CA ILE A 3 -13.51 1.69 15.61
C ILE A 3 -14.58 1.52 14.54
N LYS A 4 -14.15 1.49 13.27
CA LYS A 4 -15.03 1.19 12.14
C LYS A 4 -15.00 -0.32 11.86
N ARG A 5 -16.17 -0.93 11.66
CA ARG A 5 -16.34 -2.37 11.37
C ARG A 5 -16.52 -2.66 9.88
N TYR A 6 -16.07 -1.73 9.04
CA TYR A 6 -16.03 -1.84 7.58
C TYR A 6 -14.65 -1.36 7.11
N TYR A 7 -14.22 -1.85 5.95
CA TYR A 7 -12.90 -1.56 5.40
C TYR A 7 -13.06 -0.73 4.14
N ASN A 8 -12.78 0.57 4.23
CA ASN A 8 -12.76 1.48 3.09
C ASN A 8 -11.32 1.88 2.80
N VAL A 9 -10.80 1.47 1.64
CA VAL A 9 -9.38 1.65 1.32
C VAL A 9 -9.21 2.82 0.37
N GLY A 10 -8.55 3.87 0.84
CA GLY A 10 -8.08 4.97 0.01
C GLY A 10 -6.96 4.50 -0.92
N MET A 11 -7.01 4.89 -2.19
CA MET A 11 -5.94 4.65 -3.16
C MET A 11 -5.33 5.98 -3.61
N ALA A 12 -4.06 6.20 -3.27
CA ALA A 12 -3.36 7.40 -3.70
C ALA A 12 -3.22 7.39 -5.23
N THR A 13 -3.80 8.41 -5.88
CA THR A 13 -3.90 8.49 -7.34
C THR A 13 -3.27 9.79 -7.82
N ALA A 14 -2.18 9.65 -8.58
CA ALA A 14 -1.54 10.80 -9.23
C ALA A 14 -2.45 11.34 -10.34
N LEU A 15 -2.66 12.65 -10.32
CA LEU A 15 -3.40 13.37 -11.35
C LEU A 15 -2.46 13.83 -12.48
N PRO A 16 -2.98 14.00 -13.71
CA PRO A 16 -2.23 14.64 -14.79
C PRO A 16 -1.71 16.01 -14.36
N MET A 17 -0.62 16.44 -14.97
CA MET A 17 -0.13 17.82 -14.80
C MET A 17 -1.18 18.79 -15.36
N ASP A 18 -1.48 19.85 -14.60
CA ASP A 18 -2.28 20.96 -15.10
C ASP A 18 -1.49 21.80 -16.14
N GLN A 19 -2.14 22.83 -16.67
CA GLN A 19 -1.53 23.75 -17.64
C GLN A 19 -0.30 24.52 -17.13
N ASN A 20 -0.05 24.51 -15.81
CA ASN A 20 1.11 25.12 -15.18
C ASN A 20 2.21 24.09 -14.83
N GLY A 21 2.03 22.83 -15.24
CA GLY A 21 2.94 21.73 -14.92
C GLY A 21 2.80 21.21 -13.48
N ILE A 22 1.75 21.60 -12.76
CA ILE A 22 1.51 21.16 -11.39
C ILE A 22 0.65 19.89 -11.44
N GLY A 23 1.25 18.76 -11.11
CA GLY A 23 0.52 17.52 -10.84
C GLY A 23 -0.15 17.55 -9.48
N GLY A 24 -1.25 16.82 -9.34
CA GLY A 24 -1.97 16.66 -8.07
C GLY A 24 -1.90 15.24 -7.53
N LEU A 25 -2.30 15.08 -6.27
CA LEU A 25 -2.61 13.79 -5.67
C LEU A 25 -4.02 13.84 -5.12
N ILE A 26 -4.82 12.83 -5.44
CA ILE A 26 -6.14 12.63 -4.86
C ILE A 26 -6.26 11.20 -4.33
N VAL A 27 -7.05 11.00 -3.29
CA VAL A 27 -7.19 9.70 -2.61
C VAL A 27 -8.66 9.25 -2.65
N PRO A 28 -9.15 8.76 -3.80
CA PRO A 28 -10.46 8.12 -3.86
C PRO A 28 -10.48 6.82 -3.03
N VAL A 29 -11.66 6.43 -2.60
CA VAL A 29 -11.89 5.41 -1.58
C VAL A 29 -12.70 4.26 -2.16
N ILE A 30 -12.11 3.08 -2.18
CA ILE A 30 -12.80 1.81 -2.45
C ILE A 30 -13.63 1.47 -1.21
N LYS A 31 -14.95 1.48 -1.35
CA LYS A 31 -15.88 1.20 -0.24
C LYS A 31 -16.03 -0.31 -0.01
N ASN A 32 -16.17 -0.70 1.25
CA ASN A 32 -16.42 -2.10 1.67
C ASN A 32 -15.46 -3.10 1.01
N ALA A 33 -14.18 -2.75 0.91
CA ALA A 33 -13.16 -3.55 0.25
C ALA A 33 -13.02 -4.98 0.82
N GLY A 34 -13.41 -5.19 2.08
CA GLY A 34 -13.44 -6.52 2.70
C GLY A 34 -14.52 -7.47 2.16
N GLU A 35 -15.51 -6.95 1.45
CA GLU A 35 -16.58 -7.75 0.81
C GLU A 35 -16.25 -8.06 -0.66
N LEU A 36 -15.22 -7.41 -1.21
CA LEU A 36 -14.84 -7.57 -2.60
C LEU A 36 -13.82 -8.70 -2.76
N ASN A 37 -13.98 -9.48 -3.83
CA ASN A 37 -12.92 -10.35 -4.31
C ASN A 37 -11.89 -9.54 -5.12
N LEU A 38 -10.78 -10.19 -5.54
CA LEU A 38 -9.70 -9.52 -6.28
C LEU A 38 -10.18 -8.80 -7.54
N MET A 39 -11.08 -9.43 -8.31
CA MET A 39 -11.65 -8.82 -9.52
C MET A 39 -12.52 -7.61 -9.20
N GLY A 40 -13.29 -7.65 -8.12
CA GLY A 40 -14.07 -6.53 -7.63
C GLY A 40 -13.18 -5.35 -7.24
N ILE A 41 -12.11 -5.61 -6.49
CA ILE A 41 -11.12 -4.58 -6.11
C ILE A 41 -10.49 -3.98 -7.38
N ALA A 42 -10.03 -4.80 -8.32
CA ALA A 42 -9.40 -4.34 -9.55
C ALA A 42 -10.33 -3.45 -10.38
N ARG A 43 -11.61 -3.82 -10.49
CA ARG A 43 -12.62 -3.00 -11.16
C ARG A 43 -12.80 -1.66 -10.47
N SER A 44 -12.97 -1.63 -9.14
CA SER A 44 -13.12 -0.38 -8.38
C SER A 44 -11.90 0.53 -8.51
N VAL A 45 -10.68 -0.03 -8.48
CA VAL A 45 -9.44 0.72 -8.70
C VAL A 45 -9.45 1.41 -10.06
N ASN A 46 -9.77 0.67 -11.13
CA ASN A 46 -9.78 1.22 -12.48
C ASN A 46 -10.84 2.32 -12.66
N GLU A 47 -12.07 2.08 -12.18
CA GLU A 47 -13.15 3.04 -12.26
C GLU A 47 -12.81 4.35 -11.52
N LEU A 48 -12.30 4.27 -10.29
CA LEU A 48 -11.91 5.44 -9.51
C LEU A 48 -10.71 6.17 -10.12
N ALA A 49 -9.71 5.43 -10.63
CA ALA A 49 -8.55 6.04 -11.28
C ALA A 49 -8.94 6.78 -12.57
N GLU A 50 -9.86 6.23 -13.36
CA GLU A 50 -10.39 6.92 -14.54
C GLU A 50 -11.18 8.18 -14.17
N ARG A 51 -12.09 8.10 -13.19
CA ARG A 51 -12.81 9.28 -12.69
C ARG A 51 -11.86 10.34 -12.18
N ALA A 52 -10.83 9.95 -11.42
CA ALA A 52 -9.81 10.86 -10.91
C ALA A 52 -9.12 11.62 -12.04
N ARG A 53 -8.64 10.92 -13.07
CA ARG A 53 -7.95 11.53 -14.21
C ARG A 53 -8.83 12.44 -15.05
N LYS A 54 -10.14 12.16 -15.10
CA LYS A 54 -11.13 12.98 -15.82
C LYS A 54 -11.65 14.17 -14.99
N GLY A 55 -11.37 14.21 -13.68
CA GLY A 55 -11.95 15.20 -12.78
C GLY A 55 -13.40 14.92 -12.40
N ASP A 56 -13.89 13.70 -12.62
CA ASP A 56 -15.29 13.28 -12.43
C ASP A 56 -15.53 12.57 -11.09
N LEU A 57 -14.63 12.72 -10.12
CA LEU A 57 -14.82 12.15 -8.79
C LEU A 57 -15.94 12.88 -8.05
N LYS A 58 -16.81 12.12 -7.41
CA LYS A 58 -17.85 12.66 -6.55
C LYS A 58 -17.34 12.83 -5.12
N GLN A 59 -18.01 13.65 -4.33
CA GLN A 59 -17.68 13.82 -2.91
C GLN A 59 -17.71 12.49 -2.14
N GLU A 60 -18.66 11.61 -2.48
CA GLU A 60 -18.78 10.27 -1.90
C GLU A 60 -17.56 9.37 -2.17
N ASP A 61 -16.89 9.56 -3.31
CA ASP A 61 -15.68 8.82 -3.70
C ASP A 61 -14.49 9.18 -2.81
N LEU A 62 -14.51 10.34 -2.14
CA LEU A 62 -13.40 10.83 -1.31
C LEU A 62 -13.63 10.64 0.19
N ALA A 63 -14.87 10.35 0.60
CA ALA A 63 -15.26 10.29 1.99
C ALA A 63 -14.95 8.94 2.66
N ASP A 64 -15.00 8.91 3.98
CA ASP A 64 -15.08 7.69 4.81
C ASP A 64 -13.98 6.63 4.63
N GLY A 65 -12.80 6.99 4.13
CA GLY A 65 -11.64 6.10 4.14
C GLY A 65 -11.28 5.66 5.57
N THR A 66 -10.88 4.40 5.72
CA THR A 66 -10.43 3.82 7.00
C THR A 66 -8.93 3.52 7.01
N PHE A 67 -8.36 3.25 5.84
CA PHE A 67 -6.95 2.99 5.63
C PHE A 67 -6.55 3.46 4.23
N THR A 68 -5.29 3.83 4.00
CA THR A 68 -4.83 4.27 2.68
C THR A 68 -3.65 3.44 2.18
N LEU A 69 -3.62 3.17 0.88
CA LEU A 69 -2.47 2.60 0.18
C LEU A 69 -1.92 3.63 -0.82
N SER A 70 -0.60 3.79 -0.84
CA SER A 70 0.11 4.61 -1.81
C SER A 70 1.18 3.79 -2.52
N ASN A 71 1.18 3.78 -3.85
CA ASN A 71 2.18 3.10 -4.65
C ASN A 71 3.03 4.13 -5.41
N TYR A 72 4.19 4.46 -4.85
CA TYR A 72 5.20 5.30 -5.51
C TYR A 72 6.20 4.48 -6.32
N GLY A 73 6.10 3.15 -6.26
CA GLY A 73 6.91 2.25 -7.06
C GLY A 73 6.67 2.37 -8.56
N THR A 74 5.49 2.82 -8.99
CA THR A 74 5.19 3.11 -10.40
C THR A 74 6.06 4.22 -10.98
N SER A 75 6.56 5.12 -10.12
CA SER A 75 7.49 6.19 -10.50
C SER A 75 8.96 5.81 -10.28
N GLY A 76 9.24 4.54 -9.92
CA GLY A 76 10.59 4.03 -9.70
C GLY A 76 11.17 4.31 -8.31
N SER A 77 10.42 4.93 -7.39
CA SER A 77 10.92 5.19 -6.03
C SER A 77 10.95 3.91 -5.18
N ARG A 78 12.08 3.67 -4.52
CA ARG A 78 12.25 2.54 -3.58
C ARG A 78 11.59 2.78 -2.23
N PHE A 79 11.67 4.02 -1.72
CA PHE A 79 11.22 4.37 -0.39
C PHE A 79 10.63 5.77 -0.36
N GLN A 80 9.48 5.92 0.27
CA GLN A 80 8.91 7.20 0.68
C GLN A 80 8.21 6.99 2.02
N THR A 81 8.05 8.07 2.78
CA THR A 81 7.30 8.08 4.03
C THR A 81 5.99 8.83 3.80
N PRO A 82 4.93 8.16 3.32
CA PRO A 82 3.66 8.83 3.06
C PRO A 82 3.05 9.37 4.36
N ILE A 83 2.38 10.51 4.25
CA ILE A 83 1.70 11.16 5.38
C ILE A 83 0.28 10.59 5.49
N ILE A 84 -0.16 10.32 6.72
CA ILE A 84 -1.47 9.74 7.01
C ILE A 84 -2.58 10.71 6.58
N VAL A 85 -3.56 10.20 5.83
CA VAL A 85 -4.77 10.95 5.46
C VAL A 85 -5.71 11.02 6.66
N GLN A 86 -5.79 12.17 7.31
CA GLN A 86 -6.67 12.36 8.47
C GLN A 86 -8.16 12.22 8.06
N PRO A 87 -9.02 11.64 8.91
CA PRO A 87 -8.79 11.18 10.29
C PRO A 87 -8.36 9.69 10.41
N GLN A 88 -7.79 9.09 9.35
CA GLN A 88 -7.29 7.71 9.42
C GLN A 88 -6.03 7.62 10.30
N VAL A 89 -5.63 6.39 10.62
CA VAL A 89 -4.52 6.11 11.55
C VAL A 89 -3.37 5.35 10.92
N GLY A 90 -3.44 5.06 9.62
CA GLY A 90 -2.43 4.28 8.93
C GLY A 90 -2.45 4.45 7.42
N ILE A 91 -1.25 4.46 6.82
CA ILE A 91 -1.05 4.46 5.37
C ILE A 91 0.13 3.54 5.01
N LEU A 92 -0.11 2.62 4.07
CA LEU A 92 0.91 1.71 3.55
C LEU A 92 1.45 2.21 2.21
N GLY A 93 2.76 2.46 2.19
CA GLY A 93 3.55 2.76 1.00
C GLY A 93 4.11 1.50 0.37
N VAL A 94 4.00 1.38 -0.95
CA VAL A 94 4.61 0.31 -1.75
C VAL A 94 5.66 0.91 -2.68
N GLY A 95 6.90 0.46 -2.51
CA GLY A 95 8.02 0.85 -3.36
C GLY A 95 8.13 0.08 -4.67
N ALA A 96 9.08 0.51 -5.50
CA ALA A 96 9.35 -0.13 -6.78
C ALA A 96 9.72 -1.61 -6.59
N VAL A 97 9.17 -2.45 -7.46
CA VAL A 97 9.56 -3.86 -7.56
C VAL A 97 10.80 -3.93 -8.43
N GLU A 98 11.85 -4.53 -7.91
CA GLU A 98 13.13 -4.62 -8.60
C GLU A 98 13.81 -5.96 -8.34
N LYS A 99 14.62 -6.41 -9.30
CA LYS A 99 15.42 -7.63 -9.13
C LYS A 99 16.54 -7.34 -8.13
N ARG A 100 16.54 -8.04 -6.98
CA ARG A 100 17.58 -7.96 -5.96
C ARG A 100 18.26 -9.30 -5.75
N ALA A 101 19.56 -9.26 -5.52
CA ALA A 101 20.29 -10.39 -4.96
C ALA A 101 19.83 -10.58 -3.50
N VAL A 102 19.39 -11.78 -3.16
CA VAL A 102 18.91 -12.14 -1.81
C VAL A 102 19.52 -13.47 -1.38
N VAL A 103 19.78 -13.59 -0.10
CA VAL A 103 20.21 -14.85 0.52
C VAL A 103 18.97 -15.66 0.88
N VAL A 104 18.93 -16.92 0.46
CA VAL A 104 17.95 -17.89 0.95
C VAL A 104 18.65 -18.75 1.99
N SER A 105 18.09 -18.78 3.20
CA SER A 105 18.61 -19.50 4.35
C SER A 105 17.48 -20.19 5.10
N ASN A 106 17.75 -21.38 5.64
CA ASN A 106 16.93 -22.05 6.65
C ASN A 106 17.54 -21.95 8.06
N GLY A 107 18.61 -21.15 8.21
CA GLY A 107 19.33 -20.92 9.46
C GLY A 107 18.89 -19.68 10.21
N HIS A 108 19.72 -19.27 11.15
CA HIS A 108 19.53 -18.02 11.88
C HIS A 108 19.74 -16.82 10.95
N PRO A 109 18.85 -15.81 10.93
CA PRO A 109 18.89 -14.73 9.92
C PRO A 109 20.09 -13.79 10.03
N LEU A 110 20.82 -13.83 11.15
CA LEU A 110 22.00 -13.00 11.39
C LEU A 110 23.32 -13.76 11.27
N GLU A 111 23.28 -15.08 11.05
CA GLU A 111 24.48 -15.93 11.04
C GLU A 111 24.56 -16.74 9.75
N PRO A 112 25.76 -16.96 9.18
CA PRO A 112 25.90 -17.83 8.01
C PRO A 112 25.46 -19.26 8.32
N ASN A 113 24.78 -19.90 7.39
CA ASN A 113 24.49 -21.33 7.42
C ASN A 113 25.13 -22.02 6.19
N MET A 114 25.63 -23.23 6.37
CA MET A 114 26.21 -24.04 5.28
C MET A 114 25.24 -24.25 4.10
N GLY A 115 23.93 -24.15 4.32
CA GLY A 115 22.91 -24.25 3.27
C GLY A 115 22.55 -22.93 2.58
N ASP A 116 23.20 -21.82 2.93
CA ASP A 116 22.88 -20.51 2.36
C ASP A 116 23.29 -20.43 0.90
N TYR A 117 22.42 -19.83 0.08
CA TYR A 117 22.74 -19.55 -1.32
C TYR A 117 22.16 -18.22 -1.76
N LEU A 118 22.86 -17.59 -2.72
CA LEU A 118 22.41 -16.35 -3.35
C LEU A 118 21.46 -16.67 -4.50
N THR A 119 20.39 -15.89 -4.60
CA THR A 119 19.48 -15.92 -5.75
C THR A 119 19.00 -14.52 -6.09
N PHE A 120 18.44 -14.32 -7.28
CA PHE A 120 17.87 -13.05 -7.70
C PHE A 120 16.34 -13.13 -7.68
N LYS A 121 15.69 -12.32 -6.84
CA LYS A 121 14.22 -12.29 -6.73
C LYS A 121 13.67 -10.89 -7.02
N PRO A 122 12.43 -10.78 -7.56
CA PRO A 122 11.71 -9.52 -7.54
C PRO A 122 11.35 -9.18 -6.10
N MET A 123 11.75 -8.00 -5.64
CA MET A 123 11.59 -7.59 -4.26
C MET A 123 11.08 -6.14 -4.21
N THR A 124 10.10 -5.86 -3.36
CA THR A 124 9.64 -4.50 -3.03
C THR A 124 9.92 -4.16 -1.56
N THR A 125 9.77 -2.90 -1.19
CA THR A 125 9.84 -2.43 0.18
C THR A 125 8.48 -1.86 0.56
N LEU A 126 7.98 -2.25 1.72
CA LEU A 126 6.76 -1.71 2.31
C LEU A 126 7.15 -0.68 3.37
N GLY A 127 6.57 0.52 3.30
CA GLY A 127 6.71 1.55 4.31
C GLY A 127 5.37 1.79 5.00
N PHE A 128 5.28 1.59 6.31
CA PHE A 128 4.03 1.80 7.05
C PHE A 128 4.14 3.01 7.98
N SER A 129 3.40 4.07 7.65
CA SER A 129 3.23 5.21 8.56
C SER A 129 1.94 5.01 9.35
N TYR A 130 2.03 5.13 10.68
CA TYR A 130 0.89 4.93 11.57
C TYR A 130 0.89 5.93 12.72
N ASP A 131 -0.30 6.16 13.28
CA ASP A 131 -0.47 7.07 14.40
C ASP A 131 -0.18 6.37 15.73
N HIS A 132 0.95 6.72 16.36
CA HIS A 132 1.38 6.16 17.64
C HIS A 132 0.44 6.42 18.82
N ARG A 133 -0.53 7.34 18.68
CA ARG A 133 -1.57 7.58 19.68
C ARG A 133 -2.61 6.46 19.70
N VAL A 134 -2.68 5.66 18.63
CA VAL A 134 -3.68 4.59 18.44
C VAL A 134 -3.02 3.21 18.28
N LEU A 135 -1.86 3.13 17.63
CA LEU A 135 -1.13 1.89 17.38
C LEU A 135 0.27 1.93 18.00
N ASP A 136 0.73 0.80 18.53
CA ASP A 136 2.12 0.62 18.95
C ASP A 136 2.97 -0.06 17.87
N GLY A 137 4.29 -0.10 18.08
CA GLY A 137 5.23 -0.68 17.14
C GLY A 137 5.01 -2.17 16.92
N ALA A 138 4.70 -2.93 17.98
CA ALA A 138 4.46 -4.37 17.87
C ALA A 138 3.25 -4.69 16.98
N THR A 139 2.17 -3.93 17.11
CA THR A 139 0.96 -4.07 16.28
C THR A 139 1.24 -3.69 14.82
N ALA A 140 1.99 -2.61 14.61
CA ALA A 140 2.37 -2.17 13.26
C ALA A 140 3.27 -3.20 12.56
N ASP A 141 4.25 -3.75 13.29
CA ASP A 141 5.16 -4.78 12.78
C ASP A 141 4.41 -6.07 12.47
N ALA A 142 3.48 -6.48 13.34
CA ALA A 142 2.62 -7.64 13.11
C ALA A 142 1.74 -7.48 11.86
N PHE A 143 1.20 -6.28 11.61
CA PHE A 143 0.45 -5.98 10.39
C PHE A 143 1.33 -6.12 9.15
N CYS A 144 2.53 -5.51 9.15
CA CYS A 144 3.48 -5.62 8.04
C CYS A 144 3.93 -7.08 7.80
N ALA A 145 4.17 -7.85 8.86
CA ALA A 145 4.51 -9.27 8.76
C ALA A 145 3.38 -10.09 8.13
N ALA A 146 2.13 -9.84 8.51
CA ALA A 146 0.96 -10.50 7.92
C ALA A 146 0.80 -10.16 6.43
N VAL A 147 0.98 -8.89 6.04
CA VAL A 147 0.97 -8.47 4.63
C VAL A 147 2.07 -9.18 3.85
N LYS A 148 3.31 -9.17 4.36
CA LYS A 148 4.44 -9.89 3.75
C LYS A 148 4.12 -11.37 3.54
N GLN A 149 3.70 -12.05 4.60
CA GLN A 149 3.37 -13.48 4.53
C GLN A 149 2.28 -13.77 3.50
N LYS A 150 1.24 -12.93 3.44
CA LYS A 150 0.14 -13.11 2.49
C LYS A 150 0.59 -12.94 1.04
N LEU A 151 1.50 -12.01 0.77
CA LEU A 151 2.08 -11.80 -0.55
C LEU A 151 3.03 -12.94 -0.95
N GLU A 152 3.91 -13.36 -0.04
CA GLU A 152 4.90 -14.43 -0.30
C GLU A 152 4.26 -15.82 -0.45
N SER A 153 3.07 -16.03 0.12
CA SER A 153 2.31 -17.30 0.02
C SER A 153 1.21 -17.28 -1.05
N TYR A 154 1.07 -16.19 -1.83
CA TYR A 154 0.02 -16.09 -2.84
C TYR A 154 0.27 -17.08 -4.00
N ALA A 155 -0.64 -18.04 -4.19
CA ALA A 155 -0.48 -19.13 -5.16
C ALA A 155 -1.23 -18.91 -6.49
N GLY A 156 -1.92 -17.78 -6.68
CA GLY A 156 -2.78 -17.55 -7.86
C GLY A 156 -4.18 -18.11 -7.68
#